data_AF-A0A397J3P2-F1
#
_entry.id   AF-A0A397J3P2-F1
#
_cell.length_a   1.000
_cell.length_b   1.000
_cell.length_c   1.000
_cell.angle_alpha   90.00
_cell.angle_beta   90.00
_cell.angle_gamma   90.00
#
_symmetry.space_group_name_H-M   'P 1'
#
loop_
_entity.id
_entity.type
_entity.pdbx_description
1 polymer ?
#
loop_
_entity_poly.entity_id
_entity_poly.type
_entity_poly.pdbx_seq_one_letter_code
_entity_poly.pdbx_strand_id
1 'polypeptide(L)'
;MEFNTARTAWRNQRNRNQHITQKLQNCQRHGINLQNDKVLVEYWRDKLILRYEKWKNKTKNERQIIINLRHQIFVLQNNPLVNPLNMAALTDVTLSLAPMIAQIPMYFGQEPPTEYYNKFMQIFQYGNTLGVVGFNDAVKTRMLSSRLAERFIPPNPFQNNAGNQVNTPALFLGWLEENIEK
;
A
#
# COMPACT_ATOMS: atom_id res chain seq x y z
N MET A 1 -7.82 78.41 73.05
CA MET A 1 -7.00 77.44 72.30
C MET A 1 -7.84 76.31 71.66
N GLU A 2 -8.89 75.81 72.32
CA GLU A 2 -9.63 74.61 71.90
C GLU A 2 -10.40 74.71 70.56
N PHE A 3 -10.94 75.89 70.22
CA PHE A 3 -11.71 76.09 68.98
C PHE A 3 -10.89 75.87 67.70
N ASN A 4 -9.62 76.28 67.69
CA ASN A 4 -8.72 76.09 66.55
C ASN A 4 -8.31 74.62 66.36
N THR A 5 -8.19 73.88 67.47
CA THR A 5 -7.93 72.43 67.46
C THR A 5 -9.11 71.65 66.89
N ALA A 6 -10.34 71.96 67.31
CA ALA A 6 -11.56 71.34 66.78
C ALA A 6 -11.74 71.60 65.28
N ARG A 7 -11.50 72.84 64.82
CA ARG A 7 -11.58 73.20 63.40
C ARG A 7 -10.56 72.44 62.54
N THR A 8 -9.35 72.25 63.05
CA THR A 8 -8.28 71.52 62.36
C THR A 8 -8.58 70.02 62.32
N ALA A 9 -9.06 69.45 63.42
CA ALA A 9 -9.51 68.06 63.48
C ALA A 9 -10.65 67.77 62.48
N TRP A 10 -11.64 68.66 62.38
CA TRP A 10 -12.74 68.51 61.42
C TRP A 10 -12.27 68.56 59.96
N ARG A 11 -11.36 69.49 59.61
CA ARG A 11 -10.76 69.55 58.27
C ARG A 11 -9.98 68.28 57.93
N ASN A 12 -9.17 67.79 58.87
CA ASN A 12 -8.42 66.55 58.69
C ASN A 12 -9.34 65.35 58.48
N GLN A 13 -10.44 65.27 59.25
CA GLN A 13 -11.43 64.21 59.07
C GLN A 13 -12.12 64.30 57.70
N ARG A 14 -12.48 65.50 57.26
CA ARG A 14 -13.06 65.72 55.92
C ARG A 14 -12.11 65.27 54.81
N ASN A 15 -10.83 65.61 54.90
CA ASN A 15 -9.81 65.22 53.92
C ASN A 15 -9.61 63.69 53.89
N ARG A 16 -9.59 63.04 55.07
CA ARG A 16 -9.52 61.57 55.18
C ARG A 16 -10.73 60.92 54.53
N ASN A 17 -11.93 61.41 54.80
CA ASN A 17 -13.16 60.90 54.21
C ASN A 17 -13.14 61.05 52.68
N GLN A 18 -12.67 62.19 52.16
CA GLN A 18 -12.52 62.39 50.70
C GLN A 18 -11.53 61.39 50.08
N HIS A 19 -10.39 61.16 50.71
CA HIS A 19 -9.40 60.19 50.25
C HIS A 19 -9.94 58.75 50.24
N ILE A 20 -10.67 58.36 51.30
CA ILE A 20 -11.31 57.04 51.38
C ILE A 20 -12.33 56.87 50.25
N THR A 21 -13.17 57.89 50.00
CA THR A 21 -14.15 57.84 48.91
C THR A 21 -13.48 57.69 47.55
N GLN A 22 -12.37 58.40 47.30
CA GLN A 22 -11.62 58.27 46.05
C GLN A 22 -11.03 56.86 45.88
N LYS A 23 -10.44 56.29 46.94
CA LYS A 23 -9.93 54.91 46.91
C LYS A 23 -11.03 53.90 46.63
N LEU A 24 -12.20 54.07 47.25
CA LEU A 24 -13.34 53.17 47.03
C LEU A 24 -13.80 53.21 45.57
N GLN A 25 -13.91 54.40 44.97
CA GLN A 25 -14.25 54.56 43.55
C GLN A 25 -13.22 53.91 42.63
N ASN A 26 -11.93 54.03 42.94
CA ASN A 26 -10.86 53.40 42.17
C ASN A 26 -10.94 51.86 42.26
N CYS A 27 -11.19 51.32 43.46
CA CYS A 27 -11.39 49.88 43.64
C CYS A 27 -12.60 49.37 42.86
N GLN A 28 -13.72 50.12 42.87
CA GLN A 28 -14.91 49.77 42.10
C GLN A 28 -14.63 49.75 40.59
N ARG A 29 -13.97 50.78 40.05
CA ARG A 29 -13.59 50.81 38.63
C ARG A 29 -12.64 49.67 38.27
N HIS A 30 -11.67 49.37 39.13
CA HIS A 30 -10.77 48.26 38.90
C HIS A 30 -11.50 46.91 38.86
N GLY A 31 -12.45 46.69 39.77
CA GLY A 31 -13.29 45.49 39.76
C GLY A 31 -14.11 45.34 38.47
N ILE A 32 -14.69 46.43 37.97
CA ILE A 32 -15.42 46.44 36.69
C ILE A 32 -14.48 46.11 35.53
N ASN A 33 -13.28 46.70 35.49
CA ASN A 33 -12.30 46.43 34.44
C ASN A 33 -11.86 44.96 34.43
N LEU A 34 -11.59 44.37 35.61
CA LEU A 34 -11.25 42.95 35.71
C LEU A 34 -12.38 42.05 35.20
N GLN A 35 -13.64 42.42 35.46
CA GLN A 35 -14.79 41.68 34.95
C GLN A 35 -14.88 41.76 33.41
N ASN A 36 -14.63 42.94 32.84
CA ASN A 36 -14.60 43.13 31.39
C ASN A 36 -13.45 42.35 30.74
N ASP A 37 -12.27 42.38 31.34
CA ASP A 37 -11.10 41.62 30.86
C ASP A 37 -11.38 40.12 30.90
N LYS A 38 -12.02 39.63 31.96
CA LYS A 38 -12.44 38.23 32.07
C LYS A 38 -13.35 37.82 30.91
N VAL A 39 -14.39 38.60 30.63
CA VAL A 39 -15.32 38.32 29.53
C VAL A 39 -14.60 38.29 28.18
N LEU A 40 -13.67 39.23 27.97
CA LEU A 40 -12.89 39.28 26.74
C LEU A 40 -11.99 38.04 26.57
N VAL A 41 -11.31 37.62 27.64
CA VAL A 41 -10.46 36.42 27.66
C VAL A 41 -11.27 35.15 27.40
N GLU A 42 -12.44 35.02 28.04
CA GLU A 42 -13.35 33.89 27.81
C GLU A 42 -13.82 33.85 26.35
N TYR A 43 -14.22 34.99 25.78
CA TYR A 43 -14.61 35.09 24.38
C TYR A 43 -13.50 34.63 23.42
N TRP A 44 -12.26 35.10 23.63
CA TRP A 44 -11.14 34.71 22.79
C TRP A 44 -10.75 33.24 22.95
N ARG A 45 -10.84 32.71 24.18
CA ARG A 45 -10.62 31.29 24.46
C ARG A 45 -11.61 30.43 23.68
N ASP A 46 -12.90 30.77 23.71
CA ASP A 46 -13.94 30.02 23.00
C ASP A 46 -13.73 30.05 21.48
N LYS A 47 -13.36 31.21 20.93
CA LYS A 47 -13.02 31.33 19.50
C LYS A 47 -11.83 30.44 19.11
N LEU A 48 -10.81 30.37 19.97
CA LEU A 48 -9.63 29.54 19.72
C LEU A 48 -9.97 28.05 19.77
N ILE A 49 -10.76 27.63 20.75
CA ILE A 49 -11.25 26.25 20.89
C ILE A 49 -12.08 25.86 19.65
N LEU A 50 -13.03 26.69 19.23
CA LEU A 50 -13.84 26.43 18.04
C LEU A 50 -12.99 26.26 16.79
N ARG A 51 -11.97 27.10 16.60
CA ARG A 51 -11.07 27.01 15.46
C ARG A 51 -10.23 25.73 15.50
N TYR A 52 -9.73 25.37 16.68
CA TYR A 52 -8.96 24.14 16.88
C TYR A 52 -9.79 22.89 16.59
N GLU A 53 -11.00 22.78 17.15
CA GLU A 53 -11.89 21.63 16.91
C GLU A 53 -12.28 21.52 15.44
N LYS A 54 -12.54 22.65 14.75
CA LYS A 54 -12.79 22.64 13.30
C LYS A 54 -11.60 22.10 12.51
N TRP A 55 -10.39 22.55 12.83
CA TRP A 55 -9.17 22.07 12.16
C TRP A 55 -8.93 20.58 12.43
N LYS A 56 -9.05 20.15 13.68
CA LYS A 56 -8.92 18.75 14.11
C LYS A 56 -9.91 17.84 13.39
N ASN A 57 -11.17 18.25 13.27
CA ASN A 57 -12.19 17.50 12.54
C ASN A 57 -11.89 17.40 11.04
N LYS A 58 -11.37 18.48 10.43
CA LYS A 58 -10.94 18.46 9.02
C LYS A 58 -9.82 17.42 8.82
N THR A 59 -8.79 17.44 9.65
CA THR A 59 -7.68 16.48 9.57
C THR A 59 -8.16 15.04 9.79
N LYS A 60 -9.09 14.80 10.73
CA LYS A 60 -9.68 13.47 10.92
C LYS A 60 -10.43 13.00 9.67
N ASN A 61 -11.21 13.87 9.05
CA ASN A 61 -11.96 13.56 7.84
C ASN A 61 -11.02 13.26 6.65
N GLU A 62 -9.97 14.06 6.47
CA GLU A 62 -8.95 13.83 5.44
C GLU A 62 -8.25 12.48 5.62
N ARG A 63 -7.89 12.12 6.86
CA ARG A 63 -7.32 10.79 7.16
C ARG A 63 -8.28 9.66 6.79
N GLN A 64 -9.57 9.82 7.06
CA GLN A 64 -10.57 8.82 6.71
C GLN A 64 -10.73 8.67 5.19
N ILE A 65 -10.74 9.79 4.46
CA ILE A 65 -10.78 9.80 2.99
C ILE A 65 -9.56 9.04 2.42
N ILE A 66 -8.36 9.31 2.95
CA ILE A 66 -7.13 8.62 2.53
C ILE A 66 -7.25 7.10 2.77
N ILE A 67 -7.74 6.67 3.94
CA ILE A 67 -7.94 5.25 4.24
C ILE A 67 -8.92 4.61 3.25
N ASN A 68 -10.05 5.26 2.99
CA ASN A 68 -11.07 4.77 2.07
C ASN A 68 -10.53 4.64 0.64
N LEU A 69 -9.78 5.64 0.16
CA LEU A 69 -9.14 5.61 -1.16
C LEU A 69 -8.09 4.50 -1.27
N ARG A 70 -7.27 4.31 -0.22
CA ARG A 70 -6.29 3.22 -0.18
C ARG A 70 -6.96 1.85 -0.27
N HIS A 71 -8.07 1.65 0.44
CA HIS A 71 -8.84 0.40 0.32
C HIS A 71 -9.41 0.20 -1.09
N GLN A 72 -9.95 1.25 -1.72
CA GLN A 72 -10.44 1.15 -3.10
C GLN A 72 -9.32 0.82 -4.10
N ILE A 73 -8.17 1.48 -3.99
CA ILE A 73 -6.99 1.18 -4.83
C ILE A 73 -6.59 -0.29 -4.66
N PHE A 74 -6.52 -0.79 -3.43
CA PHE A 74 -6.20 -2.18 -3.17
C PHE A 74 -7.21 -3.14 -3.83
N VAL A 75 -8.51 -2.87 -3.72
CA VAL A 75 -9.55 -3.68 -4.37
C VAL A 75 -9.41 -3.66 -5.89
N LEU A 76 -9.15 -2.50 -6.50
CA LEU A 76 -8.97 -2.36 -7.95
C LEU A 76 -7.71 -3.08 -8.45
N GLN A 77 -6.60 -2.99 -7.71
CA GLN A 77 -5.35 -3.68 -8.05
C GLN A 77 -5.49 -5.21 -8.00
N ASN A 78 -6.32 -5.71 -7.08
CA ASN A 78 -6.59 -7.14 -6.91
C ASN A 78 -7.83 -7.60 -7.72
N ASN A 79 -8.43 -6.75 -8.54
CA ASN A 79 -9.53 -7.15 -9.40
C ASN A 79 -9.01 -7.77 -10.71
N PRO A 80 -9.21 -9.06 -10.97
CA PRO A 80 -8.72 -9.73 -12.17
C PRO A 80 -9.33 -9.16 -13.47
N LEU A 81 -10.44 -8.42 -13.40
CA LEU A 81 -11.07 -7.80 -14.57
C LEU A 81 -10.41 -6.47 -15.01
N VAL A 82 -9.64 -5.81 -14.14
CA VAL A 82 -9.18 -4.41 -14.34
C VAL A 82 -7.66 -4.29 -14.41
N ASN A 83 -6.91 -5.36 -14.12
CA ASN A 83 -5.45 -5.34 -14.18
C ASN A 83 -4.92 -6.00 -15.47
N PRO A 84 -4.62 -5.24 -16.54
CA PRO A 84 -4.07 -5.77 -17.78
C PRO A 84 -2.64 -6.32 -17.66
N LEU A 85 -1.97 -6.17 -16.51
CA LEU A 85 -0.72 -6.90 -16.23
C LEU A 85 -0.94 -8.42 -16.17
N ASN A 86 -2.19 -8.87 -16.00
CA ASN A 86 -2.58 -10.29 -16.05
C ASN A 86 -3.28 -10.66 -17.38
N MET A 87 -3.31 -9.79 -18.39
CA MET A 87 -4.04 -10.05 -19.65
C MET A 87 -3.28 -10.86 -20.69
N ALA A 88 -1.98 -11.11 -20.53
CA ALA A 88 -1.38 -12.21 -21.28
C ALA A 88 -1.89 -13.51 -20.66
N ALA A 89 -3.04 -13.98 -21.13
CA ALA A 89 -3.51 -15.31 -20.80
C ALA A 89 -2.40 -16.28 -21.25
N LEU A 90 -2.27 -17.43 -20.56
CA LEU A 90 -1.31 -18.46 -20.96
C LEU A 90 -1.41 -18.77 -22.47
N THR A 91 -2.63 -18.64 -23.04
CA THR A 91 -2.90 -18.73 -24.47
C THR A 91 -2.08 -17.76 -25.31
N ASP A 92 -1.96 -16.50 -24.93
CA ASP A 92 -1.21 -15.48 -25.69
C ASP A 92 0.29 -15.75 -25.66
N VAL A 93 0.81 -16.20 -24.51
CA VAL A 93 2.20 -16.67 -24.38
C VAL A 93 2.44 -17.90 -25.24
N THR A 94 1.53 -18.89 -25.21
CA THR A 94 1.68 -20.10 -26.03
C THR A 94 1.59 -19.80 -27.53
N LEU A 95 0.71 -18.88 -27.96
CA LEU A 95 0.57 -18.49 -29.36
C LEU A 95 1.76 -17.69 -29.87
N SER A 96 2.29 -16.77 -29.06
CA SER A 96 3.50 -15.99 -29.41
C SER A 96 4.75 -16.87 -29.50
N LEU A 97 4.86 -17.91 -28.69
CA LEU A 97 5.98 -18.85 -28.71
C LEU A 97 5.84 -19.95 -29.79
N ALA A 98 4.62 -20.23 -30.28
CA ALA A 98 4.37 -21.32 -31.22
C ALA A 98 5.24 -21.28 -32.50
N PRO A 99 5.46 -20.12 -33.15
CA PRO A 99 6.36 -20.05 -34.32
C PRO A 99 7.81 -20.38 -33.98
N MET A 100 8.28 -20.04 -32.77
CA MET A 100 9.65 -20.37 -32.33
C MET A 100 9.77 -21.86 -32.04
N ILE A 101 8.76 -22.44 -31.39
CA ILE A 101 8.71 -23.89 -31.13
C ILE A 101 8.64 -24.67 -32.46
N ALA A 102 7.95 -24.15 -33.48
CA ALA A 102 7.87 -24.77 -34.81
C ALA A 102 9.19 -24.82 -35.59
N GLN A 103 10.13 -23.93 -35.27
CA GLN A 103 11.47 -23.95 -35.88
C GLN A 103 12.37 -25.02 -35.25
N ILE A 104 12.03 -25.55 -34.07
CA ILE A 104 12.81 -26.61 -33.45
C ILE A 104 12.52 -27.94 -34.18
N PRO A 105 13.57 -28.63 -34.70
CA PRO A 105 13.39 -29.91 -35.37
C PRO A 105 12.88 -30.97 -34.39
N MET A 106 12.14 -31.95 -34.93
CA MET A 106 11.64 -33.07 -34.15
C MET A 106 12.80 -33.90 -33.59
N TYR A 107 12.65 -34.40 -32.38
CA TYR A 107 13.66 -35.22 -31.72
C TYR A 107 13.48 -36.70 -32.04
N PHE A 108 14.46 -37.26 -32.74
CA PHE A 108 14.61 -38.66 -33.13
C PHE A 108 15.71 -39.39 -32.35
N GLY A 109 16.32 -38.76 -31.34
CA GLY A 109 17.50 -39.31 -30.65
C GLY A 109 18.83 -38.95 -31.32
N GLN A 110 18.83 -37.95 -32.20
CA GLN A 110 20.00 -37.55 -32.99
C GLN A 110 21.14 -36.90 -32.17
N GLU A 111 20.83 -36.36 -31.01
CA GLU A 111 21.75 -35.62 -30.15
C GLU A 111 21.40 -35.86 -28.68
N PRO A 112 22.31 -35.65 -27.71
CA PRO A 112 22.02 -35.83 -26.30
C PRO A 112 20.81 -34.98 -25.83
N PRO A 113 19.97 -35.48 -24.91
CA PRO A 113 18.78 -34.76 -24.43
C PRO A 113 19.08 -33.35 -23.90
N THR A 114 20.22 -33.20 -23.23
CA THR A 114 20.69 -31.92 -22.72
C THR A 114 21.03 -30.93 -23.85
N GLU A 115 21.63 -31.39 -24.96
CA GLU A 115 21.89 -30.52 -26.12
C GLU A 115 20.58 -30.11 -26.81
N TYR A 116 19.63 -31.04 -26.91
CA TYR A 116 18.30 -30.75 -27.45
C TYR A 116 17.54 -29.73 -26.60
N TYR A 117 17.61 -29.85 -25.26
CA TYR A 117 17.02 -28.91 -24.32
C TYR A 117 17.50 -27.47 -24.51
N ASN A 118 18.79 -27.28 -24.85
CA ASN A 118 19.36 -25.96 -25.04
C ASN A 118 18.68 -25.16 -26.17
N LYS A 119 18.06 -25.84 -27.14
CA LYS A 119 17.27 -25.20 -28.21
C LYS A 119 16.00 -24.52 -27.68
N PHE A 120 15.48 -24.96 -26.54
CA PHE A 120 14.31 -24.36 -25.87
C PHE A 120 14.68 -23.25 -24.87
N MET A 121 15.95 -23.11 -24.49
CA MET A 121 16.35 -22.17 -23.45
C MET A 121 16.01 -20.72 -23.79
N GLN A 122 16.21 -20.30 -25.04
CA GLN A 122 15.84 -18.93 -25.47
C GLN A 122 14.32 -18.70 -25.42
N ILE A 123 13.53 -19.71 -25.80
CA ILE A 123 12.06 -19.67 -25.75
C ILE A 123 11.57 -19.54 -24.31
N PHE A 124 12.16 -20.33 -23.40
CA PHE A 124 11.78 -20.28 -21.99
C PHE A 124 12.24 -19.00 -21.30
N GLN A 125 13.41 -18.47 -21.65
CA GLN A 125 13.84 -17.15 -21.17
C GLN A 125 12.86 -16.06 -21.62
N TYR A 126 12.49 -16.04 -22.90
CA TYR A 126 11.50 -15.09 -23.41
C TYR A 126 10.16 -15.25 -22.69
N GLY A 127 9.62 -16.47 -22.57
CA GLY A 127 8.37 -16.73 -21.85
C GLY A 127 8.40 -16.31 -20.38
N ASN A 128 9.54 -16.50 -19.70
CA ASN A 128 9.71 -16.05 -18.31
C ASN A 128 9.72 -14.51 -18.20
N THR A 129 10.28 -13.78 -19.17
CA THR A 129 10.27 -12.30 -19.16
C THR A 129 8.86 -11.70 -19.28
N LEU A 130 7.89 -12.46 -19.79
CA LEU A 130 6.49 -12.03 -19.89
C LEU A 130 5.77 -12.07 -18.54
N GLY A 131 6.35 -12.68 -17.49
CA GLY A 131 5.84 -12.61 -16.12
C GLY A 131 4.51 -13.32 -15.87
N VAL A 132 4.09 -14.21 -16.77
CA VAL A 132 2.80 -14.91 -16.67
C VAL A 132 2.91 -16.10 -15.73
N VAL A 133 2.15 -16.08 -14.63
CA VAL A 133 2.12 -17.13 -13.59
C VAL A 133 1.84 -18.53 -14.16
N GLY A 134 1.02 -18.60 -15.21
CA GLY A 134 0.69 -19.86 -15.89
C GLY A 134 1.83 -20.50 -16.68
N PHE A 135 2.92 -19.77 -16.98
CA PHE A 135 4.09 -20.29 -17.70
C PHE A 135 5.03 -21.08 -16.75
N ASN A 136 4.47 -22.10 -16.12
CA ASN A 136 5.14 -22.95 -15.14
C ASN A 136 5.86 -24.15 -15.79
N ASP A 137 6.54 -24.94 -14.97
CA ASP A 137 7.35 -26.07 -15.44
C ASP A 137 6.54 -27.16 -16.16
N ALA A 138 5.27 -27.37 -15.76
CA ALA A 138 4.40 -28.33 -16.45
C ALA A 138 4.09 -27.88 -17.89
N VAL A 139 3.92 -26.57 -18.13
CA VAL A 139 3.76 -26.03 -19.48
C VAL A 139 5.04 -26.17 -20.29
N LYS A 140 6.20 -25.89 -19.70
CA LYS A 140 7.50 -26.07 -20.35
C LYS A 140 7.73 -27.53 -20.75
N THR A 141 7.39 -28.48 -19.87
CA THR A 141 7.46 -29.91 -20.18
C THR A 141 6.52 -30.31 -21.32
N ARG A 142 5.31 -29.76 -21.38
CA ARG A 142 4.40 -30.00 -22.53
C ARG A 142 4.99 -29.47 -23.83
N MET A 143 5.60 -28.28 -23.80
CA MET A 143 6.27 -27.70 -24.97
C MET A 143 7.41 -28.61 -25.46
N LEU A 144 8.24 -29.13 -24.53
CA LEU A 144 9.29 -30.10 -24.86
C LEU A 144 8.71 -31.36 -25.50
N SER A 145 7.66 -31.94 -24.89
CA SER A 145 7.03 -33.15 -25.40
C SER A 145 6.38 -32.99 -26.79
N SER A 146 6.00 -31.77 -27.17
CA SER A 146 5.34 -31.50 -28.46
C SER A 146 6.26 -31.62 -29.67
N ARG A 147 7.59 -31.68 -29.45
CA ARG A 147 8.60 -31.84 -30.51
C ARG A 147 9.34 -33.18 -30.44
N LEU A 148 8.77 -34.16 -29.74
CA LEU A 148 9.25 -35.52 -29.77
C LEU A 148 8.74 -36.26 -31.02
N ALA A 149 9.58 -37.13 -31.59
CA ALA A 149 9.14 -38.04 -32.65
C ALA A 149 8.17 -39.09 -32.11
N GLU A 150 7.43 -39.74 -33.02
CA GLU A 150 6.46 -40.80 -32.67
C GLU A 150 7.08 -41.97 -31.88
N ARG A 151 8.40 -42.20 -31.98
CA ARG A 151 9.11 -43.19 -31.15
C ARG A 151 9.13 -42.80 -29.67
N PHE A 152 9.05 -41.52 -29.33
CA PHE A 152 9.13 -40.99 -27.98
C PHE A 152 7.78 -40.49 -27.46
N ILE A 153 6.67 -41.15 -27.84
CA ILE A 153 5.35 -40.83 -27.31
C ILE A 153 5.35 -41.06 -25.79
N PRO A 154 5.08 -40.03 -24.96
CA PRO A 154 5.05 -40.20 -23.51
C PRO A 154 3.97 -41.21 -23.09
N PRO A 155 4.23 -42.06 -22.09
CA PRO A 155 3.21 -42.95 -21.53
C PRO A 155 2.07 -42.13 -20.92
N ASN A 156 0.88 -42.72 -20.85
CA ASN A 156 -0.28 -42.13 -20.17
C ASN A 156 -0.71 -43.04 -19.01
N PRO A 157 -0.57 -42.60 -17.73
CA PRO A 157 -0.12 -41.28 -17.28
C PRO A 157 1.39 -41.05 -17.50
N PHE A 158 1.79 -39.78 -17.71
CA PHE A 158 3.20 -39.45 -17.96
C PHE A 158 4.01 -39.48 -16.65
N GLN A 159 4.56 -40.66 -16.37
CA GLN A 159 5.35 -40.96 -15.19
C GLN A 159 6.73 -41.53 -15.58
N ASN A 160 7.74 -41.29 -14.74
CA ASN A 160 9.04 -41.93 -14.87
C ASN A 160 9.03 -43.35 -14.26
N ASN A 161 10.13 -44.09 -14.40
CA ASN A 161 10.24 -45.47 -13.88
C ASN A 161 10.09 -45.56 -12.35
N ALA A 162 10.28 -44.45 -11.62
CA ALA A 162 10.08 -44.36 -10.18
C ALA A 162 8.62 -44.03 -9.78
N GLY A 163 7.70 -43.91 -10.74
CA GLY A 163 6.29 -43.57 -10.52
C GLY A 163 6.02 -42.08 -10.27
N ASN A 164 7.02 -41.21 -10.42
CA ASN A 164 6.86 -39.77 -10.26
C ASN A 164 6.31 -39.13 -11.53
N GLN A 165 5.43 -38.15 -11.39
CA GLN A 165 4.89 -37.40 -12.52
C GLN A 165 5.98 -36.57 -13.20
N VAL A 166 6.12 -36.70 -14.51
CA VAL A 166 7.10 -35.95 -15.30
C VAL A 166 6.54 -34.58 -15.65
N ASN A 167 6.63 -33.63 -14.72
CA ASN A 167 6.06 -32.28 -14.84
C ASN A 167 7.09 -31.15 -14.72
N THR A 168 8.38 -31.48 -14.74
CA THR A 168 9.48 -30.52 -14.79
C THR A 168 10.42 -30.82 -15.94
N PRO A 169 11.11 -29.82 -16.51
CA PRO A 169 12.11 -30.05 -17.55
C PRO A 169 13.18 -31.05 -17.13
N ALA A 170 13.67 -30.98 -15.89
CA ALA A 170 14.69 -31.91 -15.38
C ALA A 170 14.23 -33.37 -15.40
N LEU A 171 13.01 -33.65 -14.89
CA LEU A 171 12.45 -35.00 -14.92
C LEU A 171 12.18 -35.48 -16.35
N PHE A 172 11.82 -34.56 -17.25
CA PHE A 172 11.61 -34.88 -18.66
C PHE A 172 12.90 -35.30 -19.36
N LEU A 173 14.01 -34.61 -19.09
CA LEU A 173 15.31 -34.97 -19.67
C LEU A 173 15.80 -36.32 -19.16
N GLY A 174 15.69 -36.59 -17.86
CA GLY A 174 16.03 -37.91 -17.31
C GLY A 174 15.18 -39.03 -17.92
N TRP A 175 13.88 -38.79 -18.13
CA TRP A 175 13.03 -39.74 -18.86
C TRP A 175 13.49 -39.92 -20.33
N LEU A 176 13.86 -38.84 -21.03
CA LEU A 176 14.32 -38.93 -22.41
C LEU A 176 15.62 -39.75 -22.52
N GLU A 177 16.58 -39.51 -21.62
CA GLU A 177 17.86 -40.24 -21.51
C GLU A 177 17.60 -41.75 -21.35
N GLU A 178 16.72 -42.14 -20.43
CA GLU A 178 16.36 -43.55 -20.20
C GLU A 178 15.67 -44.23 -21.40
N ASN A 179 15.00 -43.46 -22.26
CA ASN A 179 14.26 -44.00 -23.42
C ASN A 179 15.10 -44.03 -24.70
N ILE A 180 16.22 -43.31 -24.76
CA ILE A 180 17.16 -43.38 -25.89
C ILE A 180 18.04 -44.62 -25.78
N GLU A 181 18.36 -45.04 -24.56
CA GLU A 181 19.18 -46.23 -24.29
C GLU A 181 18.42 -47.56 -24.49
N LYS A 182 17.15 -47.51 -24.91
CA LYS A 182 16.28 -48.68 -25.19
C LYS A 182 15.95 -48.81 -26.68
#